data_AF-A0A6A4QGT0-F1
#
_entry.id   AF-A0A6A4QGT0-F1
#
_cell.length_a   1.000
_cell.length_b   1.000
_cell.length_c   1.000
_cell.angle_alpha   90.00
_cell.angle_beta   90.00
_cell.angle_gamma   90.00
#
_symmetry.space_group_name_H-M   'P 1'
#
loop_
_entity.id
_entity.type
_entity.pdbx_description
1 polymer ?
#
loop_
_entity_poly.entity_id
_entity_poly.type
_entity_poly.pdbx_seq_one_letter_code
_entity_poly.pdbx_strand_id
1 'polypeptide(L)'
;MELAKHFVRTNIEPKWIVLCLLPILPHELRPIIQIAGGKLTSSYINELYRIVIYRNNTFIDLLTTSRSMLGELVMCQEKLVQEALDTLLDNGIRGQPMRDVHNKTFVICGLIRKQFASNIGIAKSKIRKKEPIVWEILQEVMRGHPILLNRAATLHRIGIQAFQAI
;
A
#
# COMPACT_ATOMS: atom_id res chain seq x y z
N MET A 1 -1.28 -12.28 31.18
CA MET A 1 -1.84 -13.60 30.79
C MET A 1 -3.31 -13.54 30.34
N GLU A 2 -3.87 -12.37 30.00
CA GLU A 2 -5.28 -12.29 29.55
C GLU A 2 -5.53 -12.96 28.21
N LEU A 3 -4.68 -12.73 27.21
CA LEU A 3 -4.86 -13.28 25.86
C LEU A 3 -4.95 -14.82 25.86
N ALA A 4 -4.09 -15.49 26.62
CA ALA A 4 -4.12 -16.95 26.79
C ALA A 4 -5.43 -17.43 27.44
N LYS A 5 -5.93 -16.70 28.45
CA LYS A 5 -7.23 -17.01 29.07
C LYS A 5 -8.39 -16.83 28.09
N HIS A 6 -8.31 -15.87 27.18
CA HIS A 6 -9.31 -15.68 26.12
C HIS A 6 -9.32 -16.84 25.13
N PHE A 7 -8.15 -17.28 24.64
CA PHE A 7 -8.06 -18.44 23.73
C PHE A 7 -8.69 -19.71 24.33
N VAL A 8 -8.42 -19.97 25.61
CA VAL A 8 -8.98 -21.13 26.33
C VAL A 8 -10.50 -21.00 26.49
N ARG A 9 -11.03 -19.80 26.69
CA ARG A 9 -12.48 -19.56 26.83
C ARG A 9 -13.24 -19.66 25.51
N THR A 10 -12.64 -19.19 24.41
CA THR A 10 -13.30 -19.13 23.11
C THR A 10 -13.05 -20.37 22.24
N ASN A 11 -12.27 -21.34 22.73
CA ASN A 11 -11.83 -22.52 21.99
C ASN A 11 -11.20 -22.16 20.62
N ILE A 12 -10.52 -21.01 20.56
CA ILE A 12 -9.82 -20.57 19.35
C ILE A 12 -8.40 -21.10 19.43
N GLU A 13 -7.99 -21.87 18.44
CA GLU A 13 -6.62 -22.36 18.37
C GLU A 13 -5.69 -21.25 17.81
N PRO A 14 -4.54 -20.96 18.44
CA PRO A 14 -3.62 -19.92 17.98
C PRO A 14 -3.12 -20.12 16.54
N LYS A 15 -3.08 -21.39 16.08
CA LYS A 15 -2.74 -21.78 14.70
C LYS A 15 -3.66 -21.14 13.66
N TRP A 16 -4.90 -20.77 14.02
CA TRP A 16 -5.85 -20.13 13.09
C TRP A 16 -5.51 -18.67 12.78
N ILE A 17 -4.59 -18.05 13.53
CA ILE A 17 -4.10 -16.70 13.26
C ILE A 17 -3.16 -16.71 12.04
N VAL A 18 -2.56 -17.86 11.73
CA VAL A 18 -1.69 -18.03 10.57
C VAL A 18 -2.52 -18.50 9.38
N LEU A 19 -2.62 -17.65 8.36
CA LEU A 19 -3.40 -17.95 7.15
C LEU A 19 -2.55 -18.75 6.15
N CYS A 20 -2.91 -20.01 5.92
CA CYS A 20 -2.33 -20.82 4.83
C CYS A 20 -3.10 -20.66 3.51
N LEU A 21 -4.38 -20.30 3.58
CA LEU A 21 -5.28 -20.13 2.45
C LEU A 21 -6.00 -18.79 2.61
N LEU A 22 -5.86 -17.92 1.62
CA LEU A 22 -6.51 -16.61 1.59
C LEU A 22 -7.91 -16.73 0.96
N PRO A 23 -9.00 -16.48 1.70
CA PRO A 23 -10.34 -16.44 1.12
C PRO A 23 -10.46 -15.27 0.14
N ILE A 24 -11.02 -15.56 -1.03
CA ILE A 24 -11.26 -14.57 -2.09
C ILE A 24 -12.73 -14.14 -2.02
N LEU A 25 -12.98 -12.83 -1.95
CA LEU A 25 -14.34 -12.31 -1.90
C LEU A 25 -15.13 -12.60 -3.19
N PRO A 26 -16.46 -12.78 -3.10
CA PRO A 26 -17.31 -12.92 -4.29
C PRO A 26 -17.23 -11.69 -5.18
N HIS A 27 -17.57 -11.87 -6.47
CA HIS A 27 -17.46 -10.84 -7.51
C HIS A 27 -18.38 -9.63 -7.26
N GLU A 28 -19.51 -9.84 -6.58
CA GLU A 28 -20.44 -8.78 -6.15
C GLU A 28 -19.78 -7.73 -5.26
N LEU A 29 -18.86 -8.15 -4.39
CA LEU A 29 -18.10 -7.27 -3.50
C LEU A 29 -16.83 -6.71 -4.19
N ARG A 30 -16.58 -7.10 -5.44
CA ARG A 30 -15.40 -6.72 -6.21
C ARG A 30 -15.75 -6.38 -7.67
N PRO A 31 -16.61 -5.38 -7.91
CA PRO A 31 -17.09 -5.08 -9.25
C PRO A 31 -15.95 -4.65 -10.18
N ILE A 32 -16.03 -5.10 -11.42
CA ILE A 32 -15.23 -4.62 -12.55
C ILE A 32 -16.22 -3.89 -13.45
N ILE A 33 -16.12 -2.57 -13.51
CA ILE A 33 -17.06 -1.74 -14.24
C ILE A 33 -16.42 -1.39 -15.57
N GLN A 34 -17.18 -1.45 -16.66
CA GLN A 34 -16.72 -0.95 -17.95
C GLN A 34 -17.15 0.51 -18.07
N ILE A 35 -16.21 1.44 -18.20
CA ILE A 35 -16.52 2.86 -18.47
C ILE A 35 -16.75 3.02 -19.98
N ALA A 36 -17.62 3.95 -20.35
CA ALA A 36 -17.87 4.35 -21.73
C ALA A 36 -16.54 4.62 -22.47
N GLY A 37 -16.34 3.92 -23.60
CA GLY A 37 -15.08 3.94 -24.36
C GLY A 37 -14.21 2.68 -24.24
N GLY A 38 -14.73 1.59 -23.66
CA GLY A 38 -14.07 0.28 -23.66
C GLY A 38 -13.00 0.09 -22.57
N LYS A 39 -12.78 1.08 -21.71
CA LYS A 39 -11.83 1.00 -20.60
C LYS A 39 -12.47 0.29 -19.40
N LEU A 40 -11.91 -0.87 -19.02
CA LEU A 40 -12.28 -1.57 -17.79
C LEU A 40 -11.65 -0.87 -16.58
N THR A 41 -12.47 -0.54 -15.59
CA THR A 41 -12.05 -0.06 -14.28
C THR A 41 -12.33 -1.16 -13.26
N SER A 42 -11.27 -1.67 -12.64
CA SER A 42 -11.39 -2.63 -11.55
C SER A 42 -11.37 -1.89 -10.21
N SER A 43 -12.19 -2.36 -9.27
CA SER A 43 -12.09 -1.92 -7.87
C SER A 43 -10.66 -2.08 -7.32
N TYR A 44 -10.26 -1.18 -6.41
CA TYR A 44 -8.92 -1.18 -5.80
C TYR A 44 -8.56 -2.52 -5.14
N ILE A 45 -9.54 -3.20 -4.55
CA ILE A 45 -9.37 -4.52 -3.94
C ILE A 45 -8.96 -5.60 -4.95
N ASN A 46 -9.42 -5.51 -6.21
CA ASN A 46 -9.00 -6.42 -7.26
C ASN A 46 -7.52 -6.25 -7.61
N GLU A 47 -7.00 -5.03 -7.55
CA GLU A 47 -5.57 -4.78 -7.77
C GLU A 47 -4.73 -5.37 -6.64
N LEU A 48 -5.19 -5.26 -5.39
CA LEU A 48 -4.51 -5.86 -4.24
C LEU A 48 -4.47 -7.39 -4.30
N TYR A 49 -5.59 -8.02 -4.64
CA TYR A 49 -5.63 -9.47 -4.88
C TYR A 49 -4.66 -9.88 -6.00
N ARG A 50 -4.57 -9.11 -7.10
CA ARG A 50 -3.62 -9.38 -8.18
C ARG A 50 -2.18 -9.30 -7.70
N ILE A 51 -1.83 -8.33 -6.87
CA ILE A 51 -0.48 -8.18 -6.31
C ILE A 51 -0.12 -9.39 -5.44
N VAL A 52 -1.02 -9.81 -4.54
CA VAL A 52 -0.79 -10.99 -3.67
C VAL A 52 -0.59 -12.25 -4.51
N ILE A 53 -1.49 -12.51 -5.46
CA ILE A 53 -1.42 -13.69 -6.34
C ILE A 53 -0.12 -13.67 -7.16
N TYR A 54 0.23 -12.53 -7.75
CA TYR A 54 1.45 -12.39 -8.54
C TYR A 54 2.70 -12.68 -7.71
N ARG A 55 2.78 -12.13 -6.49
CA ARG A 55 3.91 -12.38 -5.58
C ARG A 55 4.00 -13.84 -5.15
N ASN A 56 2.86 -14.47 -4.84
CA ASN A 56 2.82 -15.88 -4.46
C ASN A 56 3.26 -16.79 -5.62
N ASN A 57 2.76 -16.56 -6.84
CA ASN A 57 3.16 -17.34 -8.01
C ASN A 57 4.63 -17.14 -8.35
N THR A 58 5.11 -15.89 -8.30
CA THR A 58 6.55 -15.59 -8.49
C THR A 58 7.41 -16.33 -7.47
N PHE A 59 6.98 -16.38 -6.20
CA PHE A 59 7.70 -17.11 -5.16
C PHE A 59 7.70 -18.63 -5.41
N ILE A 60 6.57 -19.21 -5.81
CA ILE A 60 6.46 -20.63 -6.18
C ILE A 60 7.37 -20.95 -7.38
N ASP A 61 7.35 -20.11 -8.41
CA ASP A 61 8.20 -20.28 -9.61
C ASP A 61 9.69 -20.20 -9.25
N LEU A 62 10.05 -19.33 -8.31
CA LEU A 62 11.41 -19.24 -7.78
C LEU A 62 11.80 -20.51 -7.00
N LEU A 63 10.96 -20.99 -6.09
CA LEU A 63 11.21 -22.21 -5.31
C LEU A 63 11.36 -23.46 -6.19
N THR A 64 10.58 -23.56 -7.26
CA THR A 64 10.63 -24.69 -8.20
C THR A 64 11.85 -24.62 -9.14
N THR A 65 12.26 -23.41 -9.53
CA THR A 65 13.39 -23.19 -10.46
C THR A 65 14.75 -23.31 -9.77
N SER A 66 14.87 -22.88 -8.51
CA SER A 66 16.14 -22.94 -7.77
C SER A 66 16.08 -23.94 -6.62
N ARG A 67 16.47 -25.18 -6.88
CA ARG A 67 16.55 -26.25 -5.86
C ARG A 67 17.63 -26.02 -4.78
N SER A 68 18.49 -25.01 -4.95
CA SER A 68 19.60 -24.67 -4.04
C SER A 68 19.64 -23.16 -3.72
N MET A 69 18.50 -22.56 -3.40
CA MET A 69 18.43 -21.15 -3.02
C MET A 69 19.05 -20.90 -1.63
N LEU A 70 19.88 -19.86 -1.52
CA LEU A 70 20.37 -19.33 -0.24
C LEU A 70 19.19 -18.87 0.62
N GLY A 71 19.13 -19.31 1.89
CA GLY A 71 17.99 -19.05 2.79
C GLY A 71 17.60 -17.57 2.90
N GLU A 72 18.55 -16.65 2.75
CA GLU A 72 18.30 -15.20 2.79
C GLU A 72 17.37 -14.70 1.66
N LEU A 73 17.44 -15.29 0.46
CA LEU A 73 16.60 -14.88 -0.67
C LEU A 73 15.16 -15.37 -0.49
N VAL A 74 15.00 -16.57 0.07
CA VAL A 74 13.69 -17.16 0.40
C VAL A 74 12.99 -16.29 1.45
N MET A 75 13.68 -15.92 2.53
CA MET A 75 13.16 -15.01 3.57
C MET A 75 12.74 -13.65 3.00
N CYS A 76 13.50 -13.11 2.03
CA CYS A 76 13.18 -11.86 1.37
C CYS A 76 11.87 -11.96 0.54
N GLN A 77 11.67 -13.07 -0.20
CA GLN A 77 10.45 -13.28 -0.96
C GLN A 77 9.23 -13.56 -0.06
N GLU A 78 9.41 -14.35 1.00
CA GLU A 78 8.35 -14.57 2.00
C GLU A 78 7.89 -13.24 2.60
N LYS A 79 8.83 -12.35 2.93
CA LYS A 79 8.50 -11.01 3.44
C LYS A 79 7.69 -10.20 2.43
N LEU A 80 8.00 -10.26 1.14
CA LEU A 80 7.25 -9.54 0.11
C LEU A 80 5.83 -10.08 -0.08
N VAL A 81 5.62 -11.39 0.08
CA VAL A 81 4.29 -12.01 0.06
C VAL A 81 3.50 -11.59 1.31
N GLN A 82 4.14 -11.60 2.49
CA GLN A 82 3.53 -11.13 3.74
C GLN A 82 3.16 -9.65 3.68
N GLU A 83 4.05 -8.77 3.19
CA GLU A 83 3.74 -7.34 3.02
C GLU A 83 2.55 -7.09 2.08
N ALA A 84 2.40 -7.90 1.02
CA ALA A 84 1.26 -7.83 0.12
C ALA A 84 -0.04 -8.27 0.80
N LEU A 85 0.03 -9.33 1.62
CA LEU A 85 -1.10 -9.84 2.40
C LEU A 85 -1.52 -8.86 3.51
N ASP A 86 -0.55 -8.31 4.24
CA ASP A 86 -0.76 -7.27 5.25
C ASP A 86 -1.45 -6.07 4.62
N THR A 87 -0.99 -5.63 3.45
CA THR A 87 -1.63 -4.54 2.73
C THR A 87 -3.08 -4.89 2.39
N LEU A 88 -3.38 -6.11 1.92
CA LEU A 88 -4.75 -6.52 1.61
C LEU A 88 -5.66 -6.53 2.85
N LEU A 89 -5.18 -7.06 3.97
CA LEU A 89 -5.97 -7.22 5.21
C LEU A 89 -6.11 -5.91 6.00
N ASP A 90 -5.07 -5.07 6.03
CA ASP A 90 -5.08 -3.79 6.76
C ASP A 90 -5.95 -2.72 6.09
N ASN A 91 -6.32 -2.90 4.81
CA ASN A 91 -7.22 -1.99 4.09
C ASN A 91 -8.62 -1.87 4.72
N GLY A 92 -8.97 -2.72 5.71
CA GLY A 92 -10.20 -2.60 6.51
C GLY A 92 -10.03 -2.26 7.99
N ILE A 93 -8.85 -2.50 8.60
CA ILE A 93 -8.71 -2.56 10.07
C ILE A 93 -8.12 -1.27 10.67
N ARG A 94 -7.33 -0.50 9.92
CA ARG A 94 -6.57 0.64 10.49
C ARG A 94 -7.12 2.04 10.21
N GLY A 95 -8.25 2.20 9.52
CA GLY A 95 -8.85 3.52 9.27
C GLY A 95 -7.92 4.56 8.61
N GLN A 96 -6.74 4.15 8.15
CA GLN A 96 -5.80 4.96 7.41
C GLN A 96 -5.80 4.43 5.98
N PRO A 97 -6.60 5.02 5.07
CA PRO A 97 -6.36 4.83 3.64
C PRO A 97 -4.88 5.13 3.37
N MET A 98 -4.27 4.38 2.45
CA MET A 98 -2.91 4.60 1.96
C MET A 98 -2.55 6.08 2.03
N ARG A 99 -1.64 6.47 2.93
CA ARG A 99 -1.22 7.86 3.08
C ARG A 99 -0.63 8.34 1.77
N ASP A 100 -1.47 9.10 1.08
CA ASP A 100 -1.16 10.07 0.05
C ASP A 100 -0.01 9.68 -0.89
N VAL A 101 -0.36 8.87 -1.88
CA VAL A 101 0.46 8.66 -3.08
C VAL A 101 0.55 9.94 -3.91
N HIS A 102 -0.35 10.92 -3.73
CA HIS A 102 -0.42 12.09 -4.58
C HIS A 102 0.79 13.01 -4.34
N ASN A 103 1.12 13.36 -3.09
CA ASN A 103 2.28 14.24 -2.85
C ASN A 103 3.62 13.59 -3.21
N LYS A 104 3.78 12.28 -2.98
CA LYS A 104 4.98 11.54 -3.42
C LYS A 104 5.10 11.51 -4.95
N THR A 105 3.98 11.43 -5.67
CA THR A 105 3.99 11.42 -7.13
C THR A 105 4.46 12.76 -7.68
N PHE A 106 3.99 13.88 -7.10
CA PHE A 106 4.43 15.21 -7.52
C PHE A 106 5.94 15.43 -7.26
N VAL A 107 6.46 14.98 -6.11
CA VAL A 107 7.90 15.07 -5.82
C VAL A 107 8.73 14.18 -6.75
N ILE A 108 8.27 12.97 -7.07
CA ILE A 108 8.94 12.09 -8.06
C ILE A 108 8.96 12.76 -9.44
N CYS A 109 7.85 13.34 -9.88
CA CYS A 109 7.77 14.06 -11.14
C CYS A 109 8.70 15.29 -11.15
N GLY A 110 8.78 16.03 -10.05
CA GLY A 110 9.70 17.16 -9.89
C GLY A 110 11.17 16.73 -10.00
N LEU A 111 11.56 15.63 -9.32
CA LEU A 111 12.91 15.07 -9.37
C LEU A 111 13.34 14.66 -10.79
N ILE A 112 12.42 14.09 -11.57
CA ILE A 112 12.70 13.66 -12.95
C ILE A 112 12.77 14.87 -13.88
N ARG A 113 11.82 15.82 -13.78
CA ARG A 113 11.79 17.02 -14.63
C ARG A 113 13.04 17.88 -14.48
N LYS A 114 13.55 18.01 -13.25
CA LYS A 114 14.76 18.79 -12.94
C LYS A 114 16.06 17.99 -13.11
N GLN A 115 15.99 16.77 -13.68
CA GLN A 115 17.14 15.89 -13.94
C GLN A 115 17.91 15.43 -12.68
N PHE A 116 17.30 15.52 -11.50
CA PHE A 116 17.87 14.98 -10.25
C PHE A 116 17.67 13.47 -10.11
N ALA A 117 16.79 12.87 -10.91
CA ALA A 117 16.61 11.43 -11.02
C ALA A 117 16.35 11.02 -12.47
N SER A 118 17.07 10.00 -12.95
CA SER A 118 16.89 9.48 -14.32
C SER A 118 15.69 8.54 -14.46
N ASN A 119 15.18 7.99 -13.36
CA ASN A 119 14.00 7.13 -13.37
C ASN A 119 13.26 7.16 -12.02
N ILE A 120 12.04 6.60 -12.01
CA ILE A 120 11.15 6.55 -10.84
C ILE A 120 11.79 5.78 -9.68
N GLY A 121 12.55 4.72 -9.97
CA GLY A 121 13.24 3.92 -8.96
C GLY A 121 14.27 4.72 -8.16
N ILE A 122 15.10 5.49 -8.87
CA ILE A 122 16.11 6.38 -8.27
C ILE A 122 15.41 7.51 -7.49
N ALA A 123 14.36 8.12 -8.04
CA ALA A 123 13.59 9.14 -7.34
C ALA A 123 13.01 8.62 -6.01
N LYS A 124 12.41 7.43 -6.02
CA LYS A 124 11.91 6.75 -4.80
C LYS A 124 13.02 6.47 -3.80
N SER A 125 14.21 6.07 -4.27
CA SER A 125 15.39 5.85 -3.43
C SER A 125 15.84 7.14 -2.74
N LYS A 126 15.89 8.27 -3.47
CA LYS A 126 16.25 9.60 -2.94
C LYS A 126 15.26 10.09 -1.87
N ILE A 127 13.96 9.89 -2.10
CA ILE A 127 12.92 10.20 -1.11
C ILE A 127 13.09 9.36 0.16
N ARG A 128 13.34 8.05 0.02
CA ARG A 128 13.57 7.15 1.17
C ARG A 128 14.81 7.55 1.96
N LYS A 129 15.87 7.99 1.27
CA LYS A 129 17.11 8.50 1.87
C LYS A 129 16.98 9.91 2.47
N LYS A 130 15.83 10.59 2.29
CA LYS A 130 15.57 11.96 2.77
C LYS A 130 16.64 12.96 2.32
N GLU A 131 17.10 12.85 1.08
CA GLU A 131 18.09 13.78 0.53
C GLU A 131 17.56 15.23 0.58
N PRO A 132 18.43 16.23 0.82
CA PRO A 132 18.02 17.64 0.99
C PRO A 132 17.24 18.19 -0.22
N ILE A 133 17.60 17.74 -1.43
CA ILE A 133 16.94 18.11 -2.69
C ILE A 133 15.44 17.77 -2.72
N VAL A 134 15.03 16.76 -1.96
CA VAL A 134 13.63 16.33 -1.87
C VAL A 134 12.79 17.41 -1.18
N TRP A 135 13.34 18.10 -0.19
CA TRP A 135 12.65 19.17 0.53
C TRP A 135 12.46 20.41 -0.33
N GLU A 136 13.45 20.77 -1.15
CA GLU A 136 13.35 21.89 -2.09
C GLU A 136 12.23 21.67 -3.11
N ILE A 137 12.17 20.46 -3.70
CA ILE A 137 11.14 20.10 -4.67
C ILE A 137 9.77 19.99 -4.00
N LEU A 138 9.70 19.46 -2.78
CA LEU A 138 8.45 19.39 -2.03
C LEU A 138 7.89 20.80 -1.76
N GLN A 139 8.73 21.76 -1.39
CA GLN A 139 8.34 23.15 -1.20
C GLN A 139 7.84 23.81 -2.50
N GLU A 140 8.52 23.55 -3.62
CA GLU A 140 8.06 24.00 -4.95
C GLU A 140 6.68 23.42 -5.31
N VAL A 141 6.49 22.12 -5.06
CA VAL A 141 5.22 21.41 -5.32
C VAL A 141 4.09 21.92 -4.42
N MET A 142 4.36 22.15 -3.14
CA MET A 142 3.34 22.58 -2.18
C MET A 142 2.93 24.03 -2.38
N ARG A 143 3.75 24.84 -3.05
CA ARG A 143 3.45 26.24 -3.35
C ARG A 143 2.23 26.35 -4.27
N GLY A 144 1.19 27.03 -3.81
CA GLY A 144 -0.05 27.24 -4.55
C GLY A 144 -1.04 26.07 -4.53
N HIS A 145 -0.73 24.98 -3.81
CA HIS A 145 -1.63 23.84 -3.62
C HIS A 145 -2.24 23.88 -2.20
N PRO A 146 -3.56 24.09 -2.06
CA PRO A 146 -4.21 24.08 -0.77
C PRO A 146 -4.33 22.66 -0.21
N ILE A 147 -4.08 22.51 1.09
CA ILE A 147 -4.22 21.28 1.85
C ILE A 147 -5.52 21.32 2.65
N LEU A 148 -6.28 20.23 2.66
CA LEU A 148 -7.48 20.10 3.46
C LEU A 148 -7.15 19.49 4.83
N LEU A 149 -7.55 20.16 5.91
CA LEU A 149 -7.46 19.64 7.27
C LEU A 149 -8.86 19.30 7.79
N ASN A 150 -8.99 18.17 8.50
CA ASN A 150 -10.24 17.70 9.10
C ASN A 150 -10.03 17.41 10.60
N ARG A 151 -10.93 17.90 11.45
CA ARG A 151 -10.98 17.52 12.88
C ARG A 151 -12.26 16.72 13.14
N ALA A 152 -12.10 15.42 13.40
CA ALA A 152 -13.22 14.54 13.71
C ALA A 152 -13.78 14.80 15.13
N ALA A 153 -15.09 14.66 15.39
CA ALA A 153 -16.17 14.31 14.46
C ALA A 153 -16.68 15.53 13.65
N THR A 154 -16.84 15.36 12.34
CA THR A 154 -17.19 16.44 11.41
C THR A 154 -18.71 16.68 11.39
N LEU A 155 -19.22 17.48 12.32
CA LEU A 155 -20.68 17.74 12.47
C LEU A 155 -21.25 18.72 11.43
N HIS A 156 -20.40 19.47 10.73
CA HIS A 156 -20.80 20.50 9.77
C HIS A 156 -19.68 20.79 8.77
N ARG A 157 -20.01 21.53 7.70
CA ARG A 157 -19.12 21.81 6.56
C ARG A 157 -17.82 22.54 6.93
N ILE A 158 -17.78 23.27 8.05
CA ILE A 158 -16.58 23.98 8.53
C ILE A 158 -15.59 23.02 9.22
N GLY A 159 -15.98 21.77 9.51
CA GLY A 159 -15.06 20.77 10.07
C GLY A 159 -13.96 20.32 9.11
N ILE A 160 -14.08 20.64 7.81
CA ILE A 160 -13.03 20.47 6.79
C ILE A 160 -12.69 21.86 6.24
N GLN A 161 -11.43 22.28 6.36
CA GLN A 161 -10.97 23.59 5.91
C GLN A 161 -9.74 23.46 5.02
N ALA A 162 -9.66 24.32 4.01
CA ALA A 162 -8.51 24.43 3.12
C ALA A 162 -7.50 25.45 3.66
N PHE A 163 -6.23 25.09 3.67
CA PHE A 163 -5.11 25.92 4.12
C PHE A 163 -4.00 25.89 3.08
N GLN A 164 -3.26 26.98 2.96
CA GLN A 164 -2.01 26.98 2.19
C GLN A 164 -0.89 26.47 3.10
N ALA A 165 -0.14 25.46 2.66
CA ALA A 165 1.08 25.05 3.36
C ALA A 165 2.16 26.12 3.21
N ILE A 166 2.82 26.42 4.34
CA ILE A 166 3.96 27.33 4.48
C ILE A 166 5.24 26.51 4.43
#